data_AF-A0A2M8FGH2-F1
#
_entry.id   AF-A0A2M8FGH2-F1
#
_cell.length_a   1.000
_cell.length_b   1.000
_cell.length_c   1.000
_cell.angle_alpha   90.00
_cell.angle_beta   90.00
_cell.angle_gamma   90.00
#
_symmetry.space_group_name_H-M   'P 1'
#
loop_
_entity.id
_entity.type
_entity.pdbx_description
1 polymer ?
#
loop_
_entity_poly.entity_id
_entity_poly.type
_entity_poly.pdbx_seq_one_letter_code
_entity_poly.pdbx_strand_id
1 'polypeptide(L)'
;MNGKHDHQLLNVIITFVTAILLLLGYVGLKLRIDSMKKEAVITNEQIKQLQNQKTKLFADAQFLSSEERIVPIAVAELQLERRVPFYSVSISTSDLQNFVGSGETPE
;
A
#
# COMPACT_ATOMS: atom_id res chain seq x y z
N MET A 1 -4.57 -41.37 57.97
CA MET A 1 -5.63 -40.57 57.31
C MET A 1 -5.08 -39.51 56.34
N ASN A 2 -3.87 -39.67 55.78
CA ASN A 2 -3.23 -38.60 54.97
C ASN A 2 -3.56 -38.63 53.47
N GLY A 3 -3.86 -39.80 52.87
CA GLY A 3 -4.00 -39.89 51.41
C GLY A 3 -5.16 -39.09 50.81
N LYS A 4 -6.25 -38.85 51.57
CA LYS A 4 -7.43 -38.17 51.05
C LYS A 4 -7.23 -36.65 50.88
N HIS A 5 -6.41 -36.03 51.73
CA HIS A 5 -6.06 -34.60 51.62
C HIS A 5 -5.04 -34.36 50.50
N ASP A 6 -4.09 -35.27 50.29
CA ASP A 6 -3.09 -35.15 49.22
C ASP A 6 -3.72 -35.18 47.84
N HIS A 7 -4.72 -36.06 47.61
CA HIS A 7 -5.46 -36.09 46.34
C HIS A 7 -6.28 -34.82 46.09
N GLN A 8 -6.81 -34.20 47.14
CA GLN A 8 -7.55 -32.94 47.02
C GLN A 8 -6.64 -31.77 46.66
N LEU A 9 -5.46 -31.67 47.29
CA LEU A 9 -4.47 -30.65 46.97
C LEU A 9 -3.95 -30.79 45.53
N LEU A 10 -3.71 -32.02 45.09
CA LEU A 10 -3.26 -32.30 43.72
C LEU A 10 -4.32 -31.89 42.68
N ASN A 11 -5.60 -32.16 42.94
CA ASN A 11 -6.71 -31.73 42.08
C ASN A 11 -6.85 -30.19 42.00
N VAL A 12 -6.62 -29.48 43.10
CA VAL A 12 -6.62 -28.01 43.12
C VAL A 12 -5.47 -27.44 42.29
N ILE A 13 -4.28 -28.04 42.36
CA ILE A 13 -3.14 -27.61 41.55
C ILE A 13 -3.39 -27.85 40.06
N ILE A 14 -3.91 -29.03 39.69
CA ILE A 14 -4.23 -29.35 38.28
C ILE A 14 -5.27 -28.38 37.72
N THR A 15 -6.32 -28.08 38.48
CA THR A 15 -7.36 -27.14 38.03
C THR A 15 -6.82 -25.73 37.85
N PHE A 16 -5.94 -25.27 38.74
CA PHE A 16 -5.27 -23.97 38.61
C PHE A 16 -4.37 -23.89 37.37
N VAL A 17 -3.55 -24.93 37.14
CA VAL A 17 -2.70 -25.03 35.94
C VAL A 17 -3.56 -25.05 34.68
N THR A 18 -4.66 -25.82 34.68
CA THR A 18 -5.58 -25.89 33.54
C THR A 18 -6.24 -24.53 33.25
N ALA A 19 -6.63 -23.79 34.29
CA ALA A 19 -7.20 -22.45 34.15
C ALA A 19 -6.20 -21.46 33.53
N ILE A 20 -4.93 -21.51 33.95
CA ILE A 20 -3.86 -20.68 33.38
C ILE A 20 -3.63 -21.02 31.90
N LEU A 21 -3.60 -22.31 31.55
CA LEU A 21 -3.43 -22.74 30.15
C LEU A 21 -4.60 -22.27 29.27
N LEU A 22 -5.84 -22.30 29.78
CA LEU A 22 -7.00 -21.78 29.06
C LEU A 22 -6.91 -20.26 28.86
N LEU A 23 -6.46 -19.51 29.87
CA LEU A 23 -6.23 -18.06 29.77
C LEU A 23 -5.16 -17.74 28.71
N LEU A 24 -4.02 -18.43 28.75
CA LEU A 24 -2.95 -18.26 27.77
C LEU A 24 -3.43 -18.62 26.36
N GLY A 25 -4.16 -19.72 26.22
CA GLY A 25 -4.75 -20.15 24.95
C GLY A 25 -5.73 -19.11 24.38
N TYR A 26 -6.58 -18.54 25.23
CA TYR A 26 -7.52 -17.48 24.83
C TYR A 26 -6.79 -16.23 24.34
N VAL A 27 -5.78 -15.77 25.08
CA VAL A 27 -4.99 -14.58 24.68
C VAL A 27 -4.24 -14.83 23.37
N GLY A 28 -3.66 -16.02 23.19
CA GLY A 28 -3.00 -16.42 21.94
C GLY A 28 -3.96 -16.43 20.75
N LEU A 29 -5.17 -16.98 20.92
CA LEU A 29 -6.21 -16.95 19.88
C LEU A 29 -6.62 -15.52 19.54
N LYS A 30 -6.85 -14.69 20.57
CA LYS A 30 -7.24 -13.29 20.41
C LYS A 30 -6.21 -12.49 19.61
N LEU A 31 -4.93 -12.62 19.96
CA LEU A 31 -3.81 -11.99 19.24
C LEU A 31 -3.77 -12.42 17.77
N ARG A 32 -3.98 -13.71 17.49
CA ARG A 32 -4.00 -14.22 16.12
C ARG A 32 -5.18 -13.66 15.32
N ILE A 33 -6.37 -13.60 15.92
CA ILE A 33 -7.55 -13.01 15.28
C ILE A 33 -7.32 -11.53 14.99
N ASP A 34 -6.78 -10.77 15.93
CA ASP A 34 -6.48 -9.35 15.74
C ASP A 34 -5.43 -9.14 14.64
N SER A 35 -4.40 -9.99 14.57
CA SER A 35 -3.40 -9.95 13.50
C SER A 35 -4.02 -10.23 12.12
N MET A 36 -4.81 -11.31 11.99
CA MET A 36 -5.48 -11.64 10.73
C MET A 36 -6.44 -10.53 10.29
N LYS A 37 -7.16 -9.91 11.23
CA LYS A 37 -8.05 -8.79 10.94
C LYS A 37 -7.28 -7.59 10.42
N LYS A 38 -6.13 -7.27 11.04
CA LYS A 38 -5.25 -6.19 10.59
C LYS A 38 -4.69 -6.45 9.19
N GLU A 39 -4.22 -7.66 8.93
CA GLU A 39 -3.74 -8.07 7.61
C GLU A 39 -4.84 -7.99 6.54
N ALA A 40 -6.07 -8.40 6.87
CA ALA A 40 -7.20 -8.30 5.96
C ALA A 40 -7.54 -6.84 5.61
N VAL A 41 -7.48 -5.92 6.58
CA VAL A 41 -7.70 -4.48 6.33
C VAL A 41 -6.63 -3.92 5.41
N ILE A 42 -5.34 -4.19 5.70
CA ILE A 42 -4.22 -3.73 4.87
C ILE A 42 -4.35 -4.27 3.44
N THR A 43 -4.65 -5.56 3.30
CA THR A 43 -4.81 -6.19 1.98
C THR A 43 -5.96 -5.55 1.20
N ASN A 44 -7.08 -5.26 1.84
CA ASN A 44 -8.22 -4.62 1.20
C ASN A 44 -7.91 -3.17 0.77
N GLU A 45 -7.17 -2.42 1.60
CA GLU A 45 -6.67 -1.09 1.23
C GLU A 45 -5.75 -1.15 0.02
N GLN A 46 -4.82 -2.10 -0.03
CA GLN A 46 -3.93 -2.31 -1.17
C GLN A 46 -4.70 -2.63 -2.46
N ILE A 47 -5.71 -3.52 -2.38
CA ILE A 47 -6.57 -3.85 -3.53
C ILE A 47 -7.28 -2.59 -4.03
N LYS A 48 -7.84 -1.77 -3.13
CA LYS A 48 -8.51 -0.53 -3.49
C LYS A 48 -7.56 0.48 -4.13
N GLN A 49 -6.34 0.60 -3.63
CA GLN A 49 -5.30 1.45 -4.22
C GLN A 49 -4.93 0.98 -5.64
N LEU A 50 -4.72 -0.33 -5.82
CA LEU A 50 -4.44 -0.93 -7.14
C LEU A 50 -5.59 -0.71 -8.13
N GLN A 51 -6.84 -0.84 -7.69
CA GLN A 51 -8.01 -0.57 -8.53
C GLN A 51 -8.10 0.90 -8.94
N ASN A 52 -7.79 1.83 -8.02
CA ASN A 52 -7.73 3.25 -8.33
C ASN A 52 -6.60 3.56 -9.32
N GLN A 53 -5.42 2.97 -9.13
CA GLN A 53 -4.31 3.12 -10.07
C GLN A 53 -4.65 2.57 -11.46
N LYS A 54 -5.30 1.40 -11.54
CA LYS A 54 -5.75 0.82 -12.81
C LYS A 54 -6.76 1.73 -13.51
N THR A 55 -7.73 2.27 -12.79
CA THR A 55 -8.72 3.20 -13.33
C THR A 55 -8.04 4.47 -13.84
N LYS A 56 -7.08 5.02 -13.07
CA LYS A 56 -6.30 6.19 -13.49
C LYS A 56 -5.51 5.89 -14.76
N LEU A 57 -4.79 4.77 -14.81
CA LEU A 57 -4.01 4.38 -15.99
C LEU A 57 -4.89 4.17 -17.21
N PHE A 58 -6.10 3.63 -17.03
CA PHE A 58 -7.06 3.47 -18.11
C PHE A 58 -7.61 4.81 -18.61
N ALA A 59 -7.87 5.76 -17.70
CA ALA A 59 -8.26 7.11 -18.06
C ALA A 59 -7.14 7.84 -18.81
N ASP A 60 -5.89 7.71 -18.33
CA ASP A 60 -4.71 8.27 -18.99
C ASP A 60 -4.54 7.67 -20.40
N ALA A 61 -4.67 6.34 -20.54
CA ALA A 61 -4.59 5.67 -21.83
C ALA A 61 -5.70 6.11 -22.80
N GLN A 62 -6.93 6.30 -22.32
CA GLN A 62 -8.01 6.86 -23.14
C GLN A 62 -7.75 8.31 -23.55
N PHE A 63 -7.19 9.12 -22.64
CA PHE A 63 -6.82 10.50 -22.94
C PHE A 63 -5.76 10.55 -24.04
N LEU A 64 -4.65 9.80 -23.89
CA LEU A 64 -3.62 9.69 -24.92
C LEU A 64 -4.18 9.16 -26.24
N SER A 65 -5.00 8.11 -26.20
CA SER A 65 -5.61 7.56 -27.42
C SER A 65 -6.56 8.56 -28.09
N SER A 66 -7.26 9.38 -27.32
CA SER A 66 -8.12 10.44 -27.86
C SER A 66 -7.30 11.55 -28.48
N GLU A 67 -6.19 11.96 -27.84
CA GLU A 67 -5.25 12.92 -28.40
C GLU A 67 -4.64 12.41 -29.71
N GLU A 68 -4.16 11.16 -29.74
CA GLU A 68 -3.65 10.51 -30.95
C GLU A 68 -4.71 10.40 -32.05
N ARG A 69 -5.99 10.20 -31.71
CA ARG A 69 -7.10 10.18 -32.69
C ARG A 69 -7.47 11.57 -33.19
N ILE A 70 -7.35 12.60 -32.37
CA ILE A 70 -7.74 13.97 -32.73
C ILE A 70 -6.66 14.62 -33.62
N VAL A 71 -5.37 14.32 -33.40
CA VAL A 71 -4.27 14.87 -34.21
C VAL A 71 -4.45 14.66 -35.73
N PRO A 72 -4.73 13.45 -36.25
CA PRO A 72 -4.91 13.25 -37.68
C PRO A 72 -6.19 13.91 -38.20
N ILE A 73 -7.27 13.98 -37.42
CA ILE A 73 -8.50 14.69 -37.79
C ILE A 73 -8.24 16.20 -37.88
N ALA A 74 -7.54 16.77 -36.89
CA ALA A 74 -7.18 18.18 -36.87
C ALA A 74 -6.27 18.58 -38.05
N VAL A 75 -5.31 17.73 -38.41
CA VAL A 75 -4.38 18.00 -39.51
C VAL A 75 -5.03 17.73 -40.88
N ALA A 76 -5.78 16.64 -41.03
CA ALA A 76 -6.30 16.21 -42.34
C ALA A 76 -7.67 16.81 -42.70
N GLU A 77 -8.62 16.86 -41.75
CA GLU A 77 -9.97 17.37 -42.01
C GLU A 77 -10.11 18.86 -41.71
N LEU A 78 -9.45 19.34 -40.64
CA LEU A 78 -9.55 20.75 -40.23
C LEU A 78 -8.41 21.64 -40.75
N GLN A 79 -7.43 21.06 -41.48
CA GLN A 79 -6.25 21.74 -42.02
C GLN A 79 -5.53 22.64 -40.99
N LEU A 80 -5.54 22.23 -39.71
CA LEU A 80 -4.85 22.96 -38.67
C LEU A 80 -3.35 22.68 -38.81
N GLU A 81 -2.56 23.74 -39.00
CA GLU A 81 -1.11 23.63 -39.00
C GLU A 81 -0.62 23.21 -37.61
N ARG A 82 0.10 22.08 -37.55
CA ARG A 82 0.77 21.64 -36.34
C ARG A 82 1.88 22.64 -36.01
N ARG A 83 1.61 23.62 -35.16
CA ARG A 83 2.64 24.52 -34.63
C ARG A 83 3.65 23.70 -33.84
N VAL A 84 4.81 23.46 -34.44
CA VAL A 84 6.02 23.10 -33.71
C VAL A 84 6.31 24.23 -32.70
N PRO A 85 6.57 23.93 -31.42
CA PRO A 85 6.87 24.97 -30.45
C PRO A 85 8.07 25.78 -30.94
N PHE A 86 7.89 27.10 -31.06
CA PHE A 86 8.92 28.04 -31.54
C PHE A 86 10.15 28.11 -30.63
N TYR A 87 10.07 27.51 -29.43
CA TYR A 87 11.13 27.50 -28.44
C TYR A 87 11.31 26.08 -27.91
N SER A 88 12.44 25.47 -28.24
CA SER A 88 12.98 24.33 -27.51
C SER A 88 13.96 24.87 -26.47
N VAL A 89 13.69 24.60 -25.19
CA VAL A 89 14.66 24.86 -24.14
C VAL A 89 15.56 23.63 -24.04
N SER A 90 16.76 23.72 -24.62
CA SER A 90 17.79 22.69 -24.45
C SER A 90 18.47 22.89 -23.09
N ILE A 91 18.10 22.09 -22.10
CA ILE A 91 18.77 22.09 -20.79
C ILE A 91 19.94 21.11 -20.87
N SER A 92 21.16 21.58 -20.58
CA SER A 92 22.33 20.71 -20.47
C SER A 92 22.28 19.94 -19.14
N THR A 93 22.77 18.71 -19.14
CA THR A 93 22.86 17.88 -17.93
C THR A 93 23.71 18.53 -16.82
N SER A 94 24.65 19.41 -17.20
CA SER A 94 25.43 20.25 -16.28
C SER A 94 24.57 21.28 -15.52
N ASP A 95 23.55 21.84 -16.16
CA ASP A 95 22.69 22.87 -15.54
C ASP A 95 21.72 22.23 -14.53
N LEU A 96 21.31 20.98 -14.78
CA LEU A 96 20.52 20.19 -13.84
C LEU A 96 21.31 19.82 -12.58
N GLN A 97 22.62 19.50 -12.70
CA GLN A 97 23.45 19.18 -11.54
C GLN A 97 23.68 20.38 -10.63
N ASN A 98 23.85 21.58 -11.19
CA ASN A 98 24.01 22.81 -10.41
C ASN A 98 22.70 23.20 -9.69
N PHE A 99 21.54 22.90 -10.27
CA PHE A 99 20.24 23.14 -9.64
C PHE A 99 19.96 22.17 -8.50
N VAL A 100 20.40 20.91 -8.60
CA VAL A 100 20.25 19.91 -7.53
C VAL A 100 21.28 20.12 -6.42
N GLY A 101 22.53 20.48 -6.76
CA GLY A 101 23.61 20.67 -5.79
C GLY A 101 23.55 21.96 -4.97
N SER A 102 22.73 22.94 -5.38
CA SER A 102 22.51 24.18 -4.62
C SER A 102 21.45 24.05 -3.51
N GLY A 103 20.78 22.89 -3.40
CA GLY A 103 19.85 22.57 -2.33
C GLY A 103 20.47 21.87 -1.11
N GLU A 104 21.74 21.46 -1.17
CA GLU A 104 22.47 20.79 -0.08
C GLU A 104 23.65 21.66 0.37
N THR A 105 23.37 22.79 1.02
CA THR A 105 24.31 23.38 1.98
C THR A 105 23.77 23.11 3.38
N PRO A 106 24.30 22.11 4.11
CA PRO A 106 24.08 22.02 5.54
C PRO A 106 24.97 23.06 6.21
N GLU A 107 24.36 24.10 6.77
CA GLU A 107 24.99 24.87 7.86
C GLU A 107 25.06 24.02 9.13
#